data_AF-A0A397T5B1-F1
#
_entry.id   AF-A0A397T5B1-F1
#
_cell.length_a   1.000
_cell.length_b   1.000
_cell.length_c   1.000
_cell.angle_alpha   90.00
_cell.angle_beta   90.00
_cell.angle_gamma   90.00
#
_symmetry.space_group_name_H-M   'P 1'
#
loop_
_entity.id
_entity.type
_entity.pdbx_description
1 polymer ?
#
loop_
_entity_poly.entity_id
_entity_poly.type
_entity_poly.pdbx_seq_one_letter_code
_entity_poly.pdbx_strand_id
1 'polypeptide(L)'
;MGQLTNTRGGDATTSSRFPKKERLNQRNFYIFEYKKPICQETFLNMLGISQKYLKNLKKHLTTKGLSTRIHGNTGKIPIRKTKMVIDRKVKKSVKNFIEKLAETHGLPNPGRSKRANNITIFLPTEMSYASVRRDFLASRAENDKLKQLNYDVFRRL
;
A
#
# COMPACT_ATOMS: atom_id res chain seq x y z
N MET A 1 -10.38 -31.93 5.33
CA MET A 1 -9.62 -30.74 4.86
C MET A 1 -8.68 -31.14 3.72
N GLY A 2 -8.55 -30.29 2.69
CA GLY A 2 -7.61 -30.53 1.57
C GLY A 2 -6.16 -30.33 2.00
N GLN A 3 -5.29 -31.28 1.65
CA GLN A 3 -3.86 -31.27 1.97
C GLN A 3 -3.05 -31.27 0.67
N LEU A 4 -1.94 -30.52 0.67
CA LEU A 4 -0.95 -30.53 -0.40
C LEU A 4 0.23 -31.41 0.04
N THR A 5 0.47 -32.51 -0.63
CA THR A 5 1.65 -33.36 -0.38
C THR A 5 2.64 -33.18 -1.53
N ASN A 6 3.88 -32.84 -1.17
CA ASN A 6 4.98 -32.75 -2.11
C ASN A 6 5.74 -34.07 -2.02
N THR A 7 5.41 -35.04 -2.86
CA THR A 7 6.27 -36.22 -2.98
C THR A 7 7.50 -35.77 -3.77
N ARG A 8 8.68 -35.79 -3.14
CA ARG A 8 9.97 -35.58 -3.81
C ARG A 8 10.28 -36.75 -4.74
N GLY A 9 9.36 -37.09 -5.65
CA GLY A 9 9.40 -38.25 -6.54
C GLY A 9 9.24 -37.79 -7.98
N GLY A 10 10.13 -36.92 -8.43
CA GLY A 10 10.18 -36.47 -9.81
C GLY A 10 11.49 -36.85 -10.43
N ASP A 11 11.44 -37.52 -11.58
CA ASP A 11 12.63 -37.91 -12.32
C ASP A 11 13.39 -36.67 -12.78
N ALA A 12 14.71 -36.68 -12.55
CA ALA A 12 15.59 -35.68 -13.14
C ALA A 12 15.59 -35.91 -14.65
N THR A 13 15.07 -34.92 -15.40
CA THR A 13 15.04 -34.99 -16.86
C THR A 13 16.11 -34.08 -17.44
N THR A 14 16.99 -34.65 -18.27
CA THR A 14 18.00 -33.89 -19.01
C THR A 14 17.53 -33.67 -20.43
N SER A 15 17.43 -32.39 -20.84
CA SER A 15 17.18 -32.02 -22.23
C SER A 15 18.43 -32.28 -23.07
N SER A 16 18.32 -33.04 -24.16
CA SER A 16 19.43 -33.18 -25.12
C SER A 16 19.72 -31.88 -25.90
N ARG A 17 18.75 -30.97 -25.98
CA ARG A 17 18.77 -29.78 -26.85
C ARG A 17 19.31 -28.51 -26.19
N PHE A 18 19.55 -28.50 -24.88
CA PHE A 18 19.98 -27.32 -24.12
C PHE A 18 21.12 -27.72 -23.18
N PRO A 19 22.04 -26.80 -22.84
CA PRO A 19 23.14 -27.08 -21.92
C PRO A 19 22.60 -27.72 -20.63
N LYS A 20 23.31 -28.74 -20.13
CA LYS A 20 22.92 -29.65 -19.04
C LYS A 20 22.58 -28.89 -17.75
N LYS A 21 21.36 -28.36 -17.68
CA LYS A 21 20.75 -27.85 -16.46
C LYS A 21 19.85 -28.94 -15.93
N GLU A 22 20.26 -29.57 -14.83
CA GLU A 22 19.40 -30.52 -14.12
C GLU A 22 18.10 -29.83 -13.72
N ARG A 23 16.98 -30.38 -14.20
CA ARG A 23 15.64 -29.93 -13.84
C ARG A 23 15.04 -30.97 -12.90
N LEU A 24 14.92 -30.61 -11.62
CA LEU A 24 14.14 -31.39 -10.67
C LEU A 24 12.66 -31.13 -10.95
N ASN A 25 11.97 -32.14 -11.49
CA ASN A 25 10.57 -32.01 -11.86
C ASN A 25 9.66 -32.28 -10.65
N GLN A 26 9.37 -31.24 -9.85
CA GLN A 26 8.54 -31.43 -8.66
C GLN A 26 7.06 -31.66 -9.02
N ARG A 27 6.60 -32.91 -8.90
CA ARG A 27 5.16 -33.25 -9.02
C ARG A 27 4.45 -32.91 -7.71
N ASN A 28 3.32 -32.22 -7.83
CA ASN A 28 2.48 -31.90 -6.67
C ASN A 28 1.23 -32.77 -6.71
N PHE A 29 0.89 -33.39 -5.58
CA PHE A 29 -0.35 -34.14 -5.41
C PHE A 29 -1.29 -33.37 -4.49
N TYR A 30 -2.57 -33.31 -4.87
CA TYR A 30 -3.63 -32.69 -4.09
C TYR A 30 -4.49 -33.80 -3.52
N ILE A 31 -4.64 -33.84 -2.20
CA ILE A 31 -5.33 -34.92 -1.50
C ILE A 31 -6.48 -34.30 -0.68
N PHE A 32 -7.66 -34.89 -0.79
CA PHE A 32 -8.80 -34.62 0.06
C PHE A 32 -8.97 -35.77 1.07
N GLU A 33 -9.21 -35.43 2.34
CA GLU A 33 -9.50 -36.41 3.40
C GLU A 33 -8.52 -37.61 3.44
N TYR A 34 -7.23 -37.30 3.58
CA TYR A 34 -6.12 -38.24 3.77
C TYR A 34 -5.86 -39.28 2.66
N LYS A 35 -6.80 -39.56 1.75
CA LYS A 35 -6.66 -40.65 0.77
C LYS A 35 -7.24 -40.39 -0.63
N LYS A 36 -8.06 -39.35 -0.84
CA LYS A 36 -8.68 -39.13 -2.15
C LYS A 36 -7.82 -38.16 -2.98
N PRO A 37 -7.13 -38.60 -4.04
CA PRO A 37 -6.46 -37.68 -4.94
C PRO A 37 -7.50 -36.83 -5.66
N ILE A 38 -7.27 -35.54 -5.74
CA ILE A 38 -8.12 -34.58 -6.45
C ILE A 38 -7.28 -33.81 -7.47
N CYS A 39 -7.94 -33.26 -8.50
CA CYS A 39 -7.25 -32.39 -9.43
C CYS A 39 -6.96 -31.03 -8.77
N GLN A 40 -6.03 -30.27 -9.38
CA GLN A 40 -5.68 -28.95 -8.89
C GLN A 40 -6.88 -28.01 -8.83
N GLU A 41 -7.76 -28.06 -9.83
CA GLU A 41 -8.91 -27.17 -9.93
C GLU A 41 -9.91 -27.38 -8.80
N THR A 42 -10.26 -28.64 -8.50
CA THR A 42 -11.10 -28.98 -7.34
C THR A 42 -10.47 -28.49 -6.05
N PHE A 43 -9.15 -28.65 -5.88
CA PHE A 43 -8.44 -28.16 -4.70
C PHE A 43 -8.52 -26.63 -4.55
N LEU A 44 -8.34 -25.90 -5.64
CA LEU A 44 -8.45 -24.44 -5.67
C LEU A 44 -9.87 -23.99 -5.32
N ASN A 45 -10.88 -24.65 -5.87
CA ASN A 45 -12.30 -24.34 -5.62
C ASN A 45 -12.70 -24.64 -4.18
N MET A 46 -12.29 -25.79 -3.62
CA MET A 46 -12.56 -26.16 -2.23
C MET A 46 -11.96 -25.16 -1.23
N LEU A 47 -10.80 -24.60 -1.52
CA LEU A 47 -10.13 -23.61 -0.67
C LEU A 47 -10.48 -22.16 -1.02
N GLY A 48 -11.23 -21.92 -2.11
CA GLY A 48 -11.56 -20.58 -2.59
C GLY A 48 -10.34 -19.73 -2.97
N ILE A 49 -9.26 -20.35 -3.47
CA ILE A 49 -8.00 -19.65 -3.79
C ILE A 49 -7.70 -19.65 -5.29
N SER A 50 -7.07 -18.58 -5.77
CA SER A 50 -6.60 -18.52 -7.16
C SER A 50 -5.34 -19.35 -7.38
N GLN A 51 -5.11 -19.79 -8.63
CA GLN A 51 -3.88 -20.48 -9.02
C GLN A 51 -2.63 -19.62 -8.75
N LYS A 52 -2.72 -18.30 -8.95
CA LYS A 52 -1.65 -17.33 -8.66
C LYS A 52 -1.33 -17.30 -7.16
N TYR A 53 -2.35 -17.34 -6.31
CA TYR A 53 -2.16 -17.38 -4.86
C TYR A 53 -1.45 -18.67 -4.43
N LEU A 54 -1.88 -19.83 -4.94
CA LEU A 54 -1.21 -21.11 -4.66
C LEU A 54 0.26 -21.12 -5.11
N LYS A 55 0.57 -20.58 -6.30
CA LYS A 55 1.96 -20.45 -6.79
C LYS A 55 2.82 -19.58 -5.86
N ASN A 56 2.26 -18.46 -5.39
CA ASN A 56 2.94 -17.57 -4.45
C ASN A 56 3.18 -18.23 -3.10
N LEU A 57 2.20 -18.99 -2.58
CA LEU A 57 2.34 -19.75 -1.34
C LEU A 57 3.46 -20.79 -1.45
N LYS A 58 3.48 -21.59 -2.52
CA LYS A 58 4.55 -22.56 -2.78
C LYS A 58 5.93 -21.87 -2.81
N LYS A 59 6.06 -20.79 -3.58
CA LYS A 59 7.31 -20.02 -3.66
C LYS A 59 7.75 -19.49 -2.30
N HIS A 60 6.82 -18.94 -1.51
CA HIS A 60 7.11 -18.42 -0.17
C HIS A 60 7.54 -19.55 0.78
N LEU A 61 6.83 -20.67 0.79
CA LEU A 61 7.19 -21.84 1.60
C LEU A 61 8.58 -22.38 1.24
N THR A 62 8.93 -22.46 -0.04
CA THR A 62 10.26 -22.93 -0.48
C THR A 62 11.38 -21.94 -0.13
N THR A 63 11.12 -20.63 -0.21
CA THR A 63 12.17 -19.60 -0.03
C THR A 63 12.34 -19.13 1.41
N LYS A 64 11.26 -19.08 2.19
CA LYS A 64 11.22 -18.49 3.54
C LYS A 64 10.69 -19.46 4.61
N GLY A 65 10.23 -20.65 4.21
CA GLY A 65 9.63 -21.60 5.14
C GLY A 65 8.25 -21.16 5.64
N LEU A 66 7.88 -21.67 6.82
CA LEU A 66 6.60 -21.37 7.47
C LEU A 66 6.68 -20.03 8.23
N SER A 67 6.88 -18.93 7.50
CA SER A 67 6.95 -17.59 8.06
C SER A 67 5.74 -16.76 7.64
N THR A 68 5.40 -15.74 8.43
CA THR A 68 4.42 -14.73 7.99
C THR A 68 4.93 -14.02 6.72
N ARG A 69 4.00 -13.68 5.83
CA ARG A 69 4.33 -12.93 4.62
C ARG A 69 4.53 -11.46 4.98
N ILE A 70 5.78 -11.05 5.04
CA ILE A 70 6.13 -9.63 5.22
C ILE A 70 6.07 -8.93 3.85
N HIS A 71 5.24 -7.90 3.73
CA HIS A 71 5.20 -7.06 2.54
C HIS A 71 6.52 -6.27 2.39
N GLY A 72 7.00 -6.10 1.15
CA GLY A 72 8.27 -5.41 0.86
C GLY A 72 8.26 -3.91 1.19
N ASN A 73 7.11 -3.36 1.58
CA ASN A 73 6.97 -2.01 2.14
C ASN A 73 7.14 -2.01 3.66
N THR A 74 8.06 -2.81 4.19
CA THR A 74 8.47 -2.75 5.59
C THR A 74 9.62 -1.76 5.72
N GLY A 75 9.54 -0.87 6.72
CA GLY A 75 10.54 0.18 6.96
C GLY A 75 10.52 1.37 5.99
N LYS A 76 9.81 1.28 4.86
CA LYS A 76 9.57 2.40 3.96
C LYS A 76 8.36 3.18 4.45
N ILE A 77 8.61 4.37 5.02
CA ILE A 77 7.57 5.37 5.23
C ILE A 77 6.93 5.60 3.86
N PRO A 78 5.59 5.49 3.71
CA PRO A 78 4.96 5.81 2.45
C PRO A 78 5.41 7.23 2.08
N ILE A 79 6.14 7.35 0.98
CA ILE A 79 6.55 8.63 0.40
C ILE A 79 5.24 9.25 -0.07
N ARG A 80 4.53 9.89 0.86
CA ARG A 80 3.32 10.66 0.58
C ARG A 80 3.77 11.68 -0.46
N LYS A 81 2.94 11.88 -1.49
CA LYS A 81 3.21 12.65 -2.73
C LYS A 81 3.80 14.06 -2.56
N THR A 82 3.98 14.55 -1.34
CA THR A 82 4.81 15.70 -1.02
C THR A 82 6.29 15.27 -1.09
N LYS A 83 6.97 15.56 -2.20
CA LYS A 83 8.42 15.31 -2.43
C LYS A 83 9.37 15.98 -1.42
N MET A 84 8.87 16.56 -0.34
CA MET A 84 9.67 17.20 0.69
C MET A 84 9.64 16.38 1.97
N VAL A 85 10.82 16.15 2.55
CA VAL A 85 10.98 15.86 3.97
C VAL A 85 10.49 17.09 4.73
N ILE A 86 9.22 17.10 5.11
CA ILE A 86 8.65 18.21 5.86
C ILE A 86 9.23 18.14 7.27
N ASP A 87 10.21 18.99 7.55
CA ASP A 87 10.72 19.21 8.89
C ASP A 87 9.57 19.50 9.87
N ARG A 88 9.68 19.04 11.12
CA ARG A 88 8.64 19.23 12.15
C ARG A 88 8.27 20.72 12.33
N LYS A 89 9.25 21.61 12.17
CA LYS A 89 9.08 23.06 12.20
C LYS A 89 8.22 23.57 11.03
N VAL A 90 8.47 23.08 9.82
CA VAL A 90 7.71 23.45 8.61
C VAL A 90 6.26 22.98 8.74
N LYS A 91 6.04 21.74 9.20
CA LYS A 91 4.68 21.22 9.43
C LYS A 91 3.90 22.09 10.41
N LYS A 92 4.51 22.49 11.52
CA LYS A 92 3.87 23.36 12.52
C LYS A 92 3.54 24.73 11.92
N SER A 93 4.44 25.30 11.11
CA SER A 93 4.21 26.57 10.43
C SER A 93 3.03 26.52 9.45
N VAL A 94 2.95 25.48 8.63
CA VAL A 94 1.84 25.30 7.68
C VAL A 94 0.53 25.07 8.42
N LYS A 95 0.53 24.25 9.49
CA LYS A 95 -0.65 24.03 10.32
C LYS A 95 -1.19 25.34 10.90
N ASN A 96 -0.33 26.13 11.54
CA ASN A 96 -0.72 27.40 12.15
C ASN A 96 -1.28 28.39 11.13
N PHE A 97 -0.77 28.40 9.90
CA PHE A 97 -1.30 29.25 8.84
C PHE A 97 -2.70 28.80 8.41
N ILE A 98 -2.91 27.50 8.20
CA ILE A 98 -4.21 26.94 7.83
C ILE A 98 -5.24 27.18 8.92
N GLU A 99 -4.87 27.04 10.20
CA GLU A 99 -5.75 27.32 11.34
C GLU A 99 -6.22 28.78 11.33
N LYS A 100 -5.30 29.74 11.19
CA LYS A 100 -5.65 31.16 11.08
C LYS A 100 -6.55 31.45 9.87
N LEU A 101 -6.26 30.83 8.73
CA LEU A 101 -7.04 31.03 7.51
C LEU A 101 -8.45 30.41 7.64
N ALA A 102 -8.58 29.29 8.34
CA ALA A 102 -9.85 28.67 8.66
C ALA A 102 -10.63 29.47 9.72
N GLU A 103 -9.97 30.16 10.64
CA GLU A 103 -10.64 31.07 11.58
C GLU A 103 -11.21 32.31 10.87
N THR A 104 -10.50 32.87 9.88
CA THR A 104 -10.95 34.08 9.18
C THR A 104 -11.96 33.82 8.07
N HIS A 105 -11.79 32.73 7.32
CA HIS A 105 -12.58 32.44 6.11
C HIS A 105 -13.33 31.11 6.17
N GLY A 106 -13.12 30.32 7.22
CA GLY A 106 -13.68 28.98 7.30
C GLY A 106 -15.18 28.99 7.55
N LEU A 107 -15.90 28.20 6.75
CA LEU A 107 -17.32 27.97 6.91
C LEU A 107 -17.53 26.56 7.48
N PRO A 108 -18.34 26.41 8.54
CA PRO A 108 -18.67 25.08 9.04
C PRO A 108 -19.46 24.32 7.99
N ASN A 109 -19.28 23.00 7.93
CA ASN A 109 -20.06 22.15 7.05
C ASN A 109 -21.57 22.39 7.23
N PRO A 110 -22.29 22.87 6.20
CA PRO A 110 -23.71 23.21 6.33
C PRO A 110 -24.59 21.99 6.63
N GLY A 111 -24.11 20.77 6.31
CA GLY A 111 -24.86 19.52 6.50
C GLY A 111 -24.60 18.78 7.81
N ARG A 112 -23.77 19.29 8.73
CA ARG A 112 -23.49 18.63 10.02
C ARG A 112 -24.07 19.41 11.20
N SER A 113 -24.82 18.71 12.05
CA SER A 113 -25.32 19.30 13.30
C SER A 113 -24.17 19.59 14.27
N LYS A 114 -24.29 20.67 15.04
CA LYS A 114 -23.32 21.11 16.07
C LYS A 114 -23.04 20.08 17.18
N ARG A 115 -23.77 18.94 17.20
CA ARG A 115 -23.62 17.86 18.19
C ARG A 115 -22.58 16.81 17.78
N ALA A 116 -22.09 16.84 16.55
CA ALA A 116 -21.02 15.95 16.12
C ALA A 116 -19.67 16.48 16.61
N ASN A 117 -18.92 15.66 17.35
CA ASN A 117 -17.61 16.00 17.92
C ASN A 117 -16.54 16.42 16.88
N ASN A 118 -16.85 16.34 15.58
CA ASN A 118 -15.96 16.65 14.46
C ASN A 118 -16.66 17.58 13.46
N ILE A 119 -16.58 18.89 13.69
CA ILE A 119 -16.99 19.91 12.73
C ILE A 119 -15.88 20.05 11.68
N THR A 120 -16.19 19.73 10.43
CA THR A 120 -15.28 19.99 9.31
C THR A 120 -15.47 21.45 8.89
N ILE A 121 -14.37 22.20 8.85
CA ILE A 121 -14.34 23.58 8.37
C ILE A 121 -13.88 23.57 6.92
N PHE A 122 -14.66 24.18 6.04
CA PHE A 122 -14.34 24.34 4.63
C PHE A 122 -13.85 25.74 4.35
N LEU A 123 -12.93 25.87 3.39
CA LEU A 123 -12.58 27.18 2.85
C LEU A 123 -13.66 27.65 1.86
N PRO A 124 -13.77 28.96 1.61
CA PRO A 124 -14.68 29.50 0.60
C PRO A 124 -14.40 28.90 -0.78
N THR A 125 -15.44 28.75 -1.59
CA THR A 125 -15.33 28.18 -2.95
C THR A 125 -14.46 29.01 -3.89
N GLU A 126 -14.29 30.30 -3.60
CA GLU A 126 -13.41 31.22 -4.33
C GLU A 126 -11.92 30.93 -4.10
N MET A 127 -11.59 30.26 -2.99
CA MET A 127 -10.22 29.99 -2.57
C MET A 127 -9.78 28.60 -3.04
N SER A 128 -8.98 28.58 -4.10
CA SER A 128 -8.32 27.35 -4.56
C SER A 128 -7.10 27.01 -3.70
N TYR A 129 -6.69 25.74 -3.65
CA TYR A 129 -5.44 25.34 -2.98
C TYR A 129 -4.20 26.09 -3.53
N ALA A 130 -4.26 26.54 -4.79
CA ALA A 130 -3.20 27.33 -5.41
C ALA A 130 -3.19 28.78 -4.91
N SER A 131 -4.33 29.40 -4.64
CA SER A 131 -4.38 30.74 -4.03
C SER A 131 -3.88 30.70 -2.59
N VAL A 132 -4.33 29.72 -1.80
CA VAL A 132 -3.85 29.50 -0.42
C VAL A 132 -2.33 29.34 -0.37
N ARG A 133 -1.73 28.62 -1.34
CA ARG A 133 -0.27 28.53 -1.46
C ARG A 133 0.37 29.88 -1.76
N ARG A 134 -0.19 30.67 -2.68
CA ARG A 134 0.33 32.01 -3.01
C ARG A 134 0.30 32.91 -1.78
N ASP A 135 -0.79 32.91 -1.03
CA ASP A 135 -0.94 33.71 0.18
C ASP A 135 0.02 33.25 1.28
N PHE A 136 0.21 31.94 1.42
CA PHE A 136 1.21 31.38 2.32
C PHE A 136 2.64 31.84 1.97
N LEU A 137 3.00 31.83 0.68
CA LEU A 137 4.30 32.31 0.21
C LEU A 137 4.46 33.82 0.39
N ALA A 138 3.40 34.60 0.13
CA ALA A 138 3.38 36.05 0.34
C ALA A 138 3.57 36.40 1.84
N SER A 139 2.95 35.64 2.74
CA SER A 139 3.11 35.82 4.20
C SER A 139 4.51 35.46 4.73
N ARG A 140 5.33 34.77 3.93
CA ARG A 140 6.68 34.29 4.33
C ARG A 140 7.70 34.53 3.23
N ALA A 141 8.06 35.80 3.05
CA ALA A 141 9.04 36.25 2.06
C ALA A 141 10.45 35.61 2.19
N GLU A 142 10.81 35.00 3.32
CA GLU A 142 12.24 34.78 3.66
C GLU A 142 12.76 33.33 3.67
N ASN A 143 11.93 32.29 3.46
CA ASN A 143 12.42 30.90 3.57
C ASN A 143 12.45 30.17 2.22
N ASP A 144 13.64 30.07 1.61
CA ASP A 144 13.83 29.38 0.31
C ASP A 144 13.39 27.92 0.31
N LYS A 145 13.51 27.21 1.45
CA LYS A 145 13.01 25.83 1.59
C LYS A 145 11.49 25.74 1.49
N LEU A 146 10.75 26.81 1.85
CA LEU A 146 9.28 26.83 1.80
C LEU A 146 8.74 27.15 0.41
N LYS A 147 9.52 27.81 -0.46
CA LYS A 147 9.15 28.08 -1.86
C LYS A 147 8.96 26.80 -2.67
N GLN A 148 9.66 25.72 -2.29
CA GLN A 148 9.57 24.40 -2.91
C GLN A 148 8.31 23.62 -2.51
N LEU A 149 7.50 24.11 -1.56
CA LEU A 149 6.25 23.44 -1.18
C LEU A 149 5.27 23.45 -2.36
N ASN A 150 4.81 22.27 -2.76
CA ASN A 150 3.75 22.16 -3.76
C ASN A 150 2.37 22.44 -3.15
N TYR A 151 1.39 22.88 -3.95
CA TYR A 151 0.03 23.15 -3.47
C TYR A 151 -0.66 21.89 -2.92
N ASP A 152 -0.22 20.70 -3.34
CA ASP A 152 -0.68 19.41 -2.82
C ASP A 152 -0.51 19.25 -1.30
N VAL A 153 0.43 20.00 -0.70
CA VAL A 153 0.64 20.02 0.77
C VAL A 153 -0.63 20.50 1.49
N PHE A 154 -1.36 21.43 0.90
CA PHE A 154 -2.57 22.03 1.48
C PHE A 154 -3.83 21.18 1.24
N ARG A 155 -3.75 20.13 0.40
CA ARG A 155 -4.91 19.27 0.07
C ARG A 155 -5.17 18.15 1.09
N ARG A 156 -4.19 17.83 1.95
CA ARG A 156 -4.21 16.64 2.81
C ARG A 156 -3.76 16.88 4.25
N LEU A 157 -3.80 18.13 4.72
CA LEU A 157 -3.61 18.46 6.14
C LEU A 157 -4.94 18.45 6.88
#